data_AF-A0A1J3D447-F1
#
_entry.id   AF-A0A1J3D447-F1
#
_cell.length_a   1.000
_cell.length_b   1.000
_cell.length_c   1.000
_cell.angle_alpha   90.00
_cell.angle_beta   90.00
_cell.angle_gamma   90.00
#
_symmetry.space_group_name_H-M   'P 1'
#
loop_
_entity.id
_entity.type
_entity.pdbx_description
1 polymer ?
#
loop_
_entity_poly.entity_id
_entity_poly.type
_entity_poly.pdbx_seq_one_letter_code
_entity_poly.pdbx_strand_id
1 'polypeptide(L)'
;REKLLSKILTFEVNWFDEDENSSGAICSRLAKEANVVRSLVGERASLLVQTISAVTVACTLGLAIAWRLAIVMIAAQPVIIVCFYTQRVLLKKMSKKAIKSQDESSKLAAEAVSNIRTITAFSSQERILKLLKTVQEGPRKESIRQSWLAGIVLATSRSLISCTSVLNFWYGGKLISEGKITSKAFFEMFTIFVTTGFVIADAGAMTTE
;
A
#
# COMPACT_ATOMS: atom_id res chain seq x y z
N ARG A 1 -5.05 -9.29 -25.70
CA ARG A 1 -4.52 -8.32 -26.70
C ARG A 1 -5.17 -8.54 -28.06
N GLU A 2 -5.02 -9.71 -28.69
CA GLU A 2 -5.62 -10.01 -30.00
C GLU A 2 -7.14 -9.86 -30.06
N LYS A 3 -7.88 -10.41 -29.09
CA LYS A 3 -9.35 -10.24 -29.03
C LYS A 3 -9.82 -8.79 -28.89
N LEU A 4 -9.01 -7.96 -28.23
CA LEU A 4 -9.34 -6.54 -27.97
C LEU A 4 -9.06 -5.71 -29.22
N LEU A 5 -7.94 -5.99 -29.91
CA LEU A 5 -7.60 -5.41 -31.20
C LEU A 5 -8.61 -5.83 -32.29
N SER A 6 -9.02 -7.10 -32.32
CA SER A 6 -10.04 -7.60 -33.25
C SER A 6 -11.39 -6.89 -33.08
N LYS A 7 -11.82 -6.64 -31.83
CA LYS A 7 -13.04 -5.85 -31.57
C LYS A 7 -12.89 -4.38 -31.95
N ILE A 8 -11.74 -3.78 -31.69
CA ILE A 8 -11.50 -2.38 -32.06
C ILE A 8 -11.60 -2.19 -33.58
N LEU A 9 -11.06 -3.12 -34.35
CA LEU A 9 -11.14 -3.11 -35.82
C LEU A 9 -12.56 -3.35 -36.37
N THR A 10 -13.55 -3.68 -35.52
CA THR A 10 -14.95 -3.84 -35.93
C THR A 10 -15.77 -2.56 -35.74
N PHE A 11 -15.19 -1.49 -35.16
CA PHE A 11 -15.88 -0.22 -35.00
C PHE A 11 -16.04 0.52 -36.34
N GLU A 12 -17.06 1.38 -36.38
CA GLU A 12 -17.41 2.22 -37.51
C GLU A 12 -16.30 3.24 -37.81
N VAL A 13 -16.11 3.61 -39.08
CA VAL A 13 -15.05 4.57 -39.48
C VAL A 13 -15.18 5.92 -38.76
N ASN A 14 -16.42 6.38 -38.53
CA ASN A 14 -16.72 7.62 -37.81
C ASN A 14 -16.22 7.61 -36.34
N TRP A 15 -16.05 6.44 -35.73
CA TRP A 15 -15.52 6.31 -34.37
C TRP A 15 -14.01 6.62 -34.31
N PHE A 16 -13.29 6.40 -35.40
CA PHE A 16 -11.85 6.69 -35.51
C PHE A 16 -11.56 8.15 -35.90
N ASP A 17 -12.56 8.89 -36.39
CA ASP A 17 -12.44 10.31 -36.73
C ASP A 17 -12.52 11.22 -35.50
N GLU A 18 -12.89 10.68 -34.34
CA GLU A 18 -12.97 11.42 -33.08
C GLU A 18 -11.56 11.64 -32.50
N ASP A 19 -11.22 12.87 -32.11
CA ASP A 19 -9.88 13.26 -31.65
C ASP A 19 -9.35 12.40 -30.47
N GLU A 20 -10.25 11.89 -29.63
CA GLU A 20 -9.92 11.00 -28.51
C GLU A 20 -9.50 9.58 -28.96
N ASN A 21 -9.90 9.15 -30.16
CA ASN A 21 -9.69 7.81 -30.72
C ASN A 21 -8.62 7.78 -31.82
N SER A 22 -7.68 8.73 -31.80
CA SER A 22 -6.53 8.67 -32.71
C SER A 22 -5.78 7.33 -32.58
N SER A 23 -5.19 6.86 -33.69
CA SER A 23 -4.47 5.58 -33.75
C SER A 23 -3.38 5.43 -32.66
N GLY A 24 -2.71 6.54 -32.32
CA GLY A 24 -1.73 6.61 -31.22
C GLY A 24 -2.38 6.51 -29.83
N ALA A 25 -3.51 7.18 -29.61
CA ALA A 25 -4.26 7.13 -28.35
C ALA A 25 -4.83 5.72 -28.10
N ILE A 26 -5.40 5.08 -29.13
CA ILE A 26 -5.90 3.70 -29.05
C ILE A 26 -4.76 2.72 -28.77
N CYS A 27 -3.63 2.84 -29.45
CA CYS A 27 -2.48 1.94 -29.24
C CYS A 27 -1.93 2.08 -27.81
N SER A 28 -1.80 3.32 -27.32
CA SER A 28 -1.39 3.62 -25.95
C SER A 28 -2.39 3.08 -24.92
N ARG A 29 -3.68 3.29 -25.15
CA ARG A 29 -4.76 2.80 -24.27
C ARG A 29 -4.83 1.28 -24.25
N LEU A 30 -4.74 0.63 -25.40
CA LEU A 30 -4.69 -0.83 -25.53
C LEU A 30 -3.47 -1.41 -24.81
N ALA A 31 -2.30 -0.77 -24.93
CA ALA A 31 -1.09 -1.20 -24.22
C ALA A 31 -1.23 -1.02 -22.70
N LYS A 32 -1.77 0.12 -22.26
CA LYS A 32 -1.99 0.45 -20.85
C LYS A 32 -3.03 -0.46 -20.21
N GLU A 33 -4.21 -0.61 -20.80
CA GLU A 33 -5.29 -1.46 -20.31
C GLU A 33 -4.88 -2.94 -20.29
N ALA A 34 -4.16 -3.42 -21.32
CA ALA A 34 -3.64 -4.78 -21.32
C ALA A 34 -2.61 -5.02 -20.20
N ASN A 35 -1.75 -4.04 -19.91
CA ASN A 35 -0.81 -4.13 -18.79
C ASN A 35 -1.52 -4.06 -17.43
N VAL A 36 -2.52 -3.19 -17.28
CA VAL A 36 -3.31 -3.07 -16.06
C VAL A 36 -4.05 -4.39 -15.78
N VAL A 37 -4.69 -4.99 -16.77
CA VAL A 37 -5.35 -6.31 -16.60
C VAL A 37 -4.33 -7.40 -16.28
N ARG A 38 -3.16 -7.40 -16.95
CA ARG A 38 -2.11 -8.39 -16.66
C ARG A 38 -1.55 -8.27 -15.25
N SER A 39 -1.30 -7.05 -14.76
CA SER A 39 -0.85 -6.83 -13.39
C SER A 39 -1.97 -7.17 -12.39
N LEU A 40 -3.19 -6.67 -12.60
CA LEU A 40 -4.32 -6.95 -11.71
C LEU A 40 -4.64 -8.44 -11.61
N VAL A 41 -4.65 -9.17 -12.71
CA VAL A 41 -5.00 -10.60 -12.69
C VAL A 41 -3.79 -11.46 -12.35
N GLY A 42 -2.65 -11.23 -12.99
CA GLY A 42 -1.46 -12.06 -12.81
C GLY A 42 -0.80 -11.88 -11.46
N GLU A 43 -0.60 -10.63 -11.02
CA GLU A 43 0.09 -10.31 -9.78
C GLU A 43 -0.78 -10.64 -8.56
N ARG A 44 -2.06 -10.26 -8.59
CA ARG A 44 -2.97 -10.59 -7.47
C ARG A 44 -3.24 -12.10 -7.37
N ALA A 45 -3.45 -12.80 -8.49
CA ALA A 45 -3.64 -14.25 -8.43
C ALA A 45 -2.38 -14.97 -7.97
N SER A 46 -1.20 -14.58 -8.47
CA SER A 46 0.08 -15.12 -8.02
C SER A 46 0.26 -14.94 -6.51
N LEU A 47 -0.10 -13.76 -6.01
CA LEU A 47 0.08 -13.42 -4.60
C LEU A 47 -0.93 -14.17 -3.70
N LEU A 48 -2.17 -14.37 -4.16
CA LEU A 48 -3.15 -15.22 -3.46
C LEU A 48 -2.67 -16.68 -3.38
N VAL A 49 -2.19 -17.24 -4.49
CA VAL A 49 -1.66 -18.61 -4.53
C VAL A 49 -0.43 -18.72 -3.61
N GLN A 50 0.48 -17.73 -3.66
CA GLN A 50 1.64 -17.68 -2.78
C GLN A 50 1.21 -17.63 -1.31
N THR A 51 0.23 -16.80 -0.96
CA THR A 51 -0.26 -16.68 0.43
C THR A 51 -0.87 -17.98 0.93
N ILE A 52 -1.72 -18.63 0.13
CA ILE A 52 -2.34 -19.92 0.49
C ILE A 52 -1.25 -21.00 0.67
N SER A 53 -0.28 -21.06 -0.25
CA SER A 53 0.82 -22.02 -0.15
C SER A 53 1.69 -21.79 1.09
N ALA A 54 2.05 -20.53 1.39
CA ALA A 54 2.87 -20.15 2.53
C ALA A 54 2.17 -20.48 3.85
N VAL A 55 0.87 -20.16 3.99
CA VAL A 55 0.08 -20.50 5.18
C VAL A 55 0.02 -22.02 5.37
N THR A 56 -0.19 -22.78 4.29
CA THR A 56 -0.27 -24.24 4.34
C THR A 56 1.06 -24.84 4.80
N VAL A 57 2.19 -24.38 4.25
CA VAL A 57 3.54 -24.81 4.64
C VAL A 57 3.85 -24.42 6.09
N ALA A 58 3.51 -23.20 6.51
CA ALA A 58 3.76 -22.73 7.88
C ALA A 58 2.94 -23.51 8.91
N CYS A 59 1.66 -23.78 8.65
CA CYS A 59 0.82 -24.59 9.53
C CYS A 59 1.30 -26.04 9.61
N THR A 60 1.60 -26.68 8.48
CA THR A 60 2.03 -28.08 8.45
C THR A 60 3.38 -28.30 9.12
N LEU A 61 4.40 -27.52 8.77
CA LEU A 61 5.74 -27.62 9.39
C LEU A 61 5.72 -27.18 10.86
N GLY A 62 4.93 -26.15 11.19
CA GLY A 62 4.77 -25.67 12.57
C GLY A 62 4.21 -26.76 13.50
N LEU A 63 3.12 -27.42 13.07
CA LEU A 63 2.50 -28.50 13.84
C LEU A 63 3.37 -29.76 13.90
N ALA A 64 4.11 -30.09 12.84
CA ALA A 64 4.95 -31.28 12.77
C ALA A 64 6.20 -31.20 13.66
N ILE A 65 6.88 -30.05 13.69
CA ILE A 65 8.16 -29.88 14.39
C ILE A 65 7.94 -29.56 15.87
N ALA A 66 7.08 -28.58 16.17
CA ALA A 66 6.84 -28.16 17.54
C ALA A 66 5.46 -27.50 17.71
N TRP A 67 4.44 -28.33 17.85
CA TRP A 67 3.04 -27.90 18.01
C TRP A 67 2.83 -26.84 19.11
N ARG A 68 3.56 -26.91 20.23
CA ARG A 68 3.43 -25.95 21.35
C ARG A 68 3.85 -24.52 20.97
N LEU A 69 4.95 -24.40 20.22
CA LEU A 69 5.45 -23.09 19.77
C LEU A 69 4.58 -22.57 18.63
N ALA A 70 4.20 -23.45 17.69
CA ALA A 70 3.38 -23.08 16.54
C ALA A 70 2.03 -22.49 16.95
N ILE A 71 1.37 -23.01 17.99
CA ILE A 71 0.09 -22.45 18.48
C ILE A 71 0.26 -21.01 18.95
N VAL A 72 1.35 -20.70 19.68
CA VAL A 72 1.63 -19.33 20.16
C VAL A 72 1.91 -18.39 18.99
N MET A 73 2.67 -18.85 17.99
CA MET A 73 2.97 -18.05 16.79
C MET A 73 1.73 -17.81 15.94
N ILE A 74 0.84 -18.80 15.80
CA ILE A 74 -0.44 -18.66 15.09
C ILE A 74 -1.36 -17.68 15.83
N ALA A 75 -1.44 -17.76 17.16
CA ALA A 75 -2.23 -16.81 17.96
C ALA A 75 -1.69 -15.37 17.88
N ALA A 76 -0.39 -15.19 17.65
CA ALA A 76 0.25 -13.89 17.46
C ALA A 76 0.00 -13.27 16.06
N GLN A 77 -0.23 -14.08 15.02
CA GLN A 77 -0.45 -13.59 13.65
C GLN A 77 -1.61 -12.59 13.49
N PRO A 78 -2.84 -12.81 14.02
CA PRO A 78 -3.92 -11.84 13.86
C PRO A 78 -3.59 -10.46 14.45
N VAL A 79 -2.85 -10.41 15.56
CA VAL A 79 -2.40 -9.15 16.17
C VAL A 79 -1.47 -8.40 15.21
N ILE A 80 -0.50 -9.10 14.63
CA ILE A 80 0.45 -8.52 13.67
C ILE A 80 -0.29 -8.00 12.43
N ILE A 81 -1.21 -8.80 11.88
CA ILE A 81 -2.01 -8.44 10.70
C ILE A 81 -2.82 -7.16 10.96
N VAL A 82 -3.49 -7.06 12.12
CA VAL A 82 -4.27 -5.86 12.49
C VAL A 82 -3.38 -4.62 12.62
N CYS A 83 -2.20 -4.75 13.23
CA CYS A 83 -1.23 -3.64 13.33
C CYS A 83 -0.76 -3.17 11.93
N PHE A 84 -0.38 -4.10 11.05
CA PHE A 84 0.03 -3.78 9.68
C PHE A 84 -1.10 -3.13 8.87
N TYR A 85 -2.32 -3.67 8.97
CA TYR A 85 -3.49 -3.12 8.30
C TYR A 85 -3.77 -1.68 8.75
N THR A 86 -3.74 -1.42 10.06
CA THR A 86 -3.95 -0.09 10.63
C THR A 86 -2.90 0.90 10.13
N GLN A 87 -1.62 0.53 10.14
CA GLN A 87 -0.52 1.34 9.60
C GLN A 87 -0.73 1.69 8.13
N ARG A 88 -1.11 0.71 7.29
CA ARG A 88 -1.36 0.91 5.86
C ARG A 88 -2.54 1.83 5.60
N VAL A 89 -3.68 1.58 6.23
CA VAL A 89 -4.89 2.40 6.07
C VAL A 89 -4.63 3.85 6.47
N LEU A 90 -3.92 4.05 7.57
CA LEU A 90 -3.54 5.37 8.04
C LEU A 90 -2.64 6.10 7.02
N LEU A 91 -1.57 5.45 6.55
CA LEU A 91 -0.67 6.02 5.55
C LEU A 91 -1.41 6.36 4.24
N LYS A 92 -2.32 5.47 3.79
CA LYS A 92 -3.13 5.72 2.59
C LYS A 92 -4.06 6.91 2.74
N LYS A 93 -4.72 7.05 3.91
CA LYS A 93 -5.57 8.22 4.22
C LYS A 93 -4.75 9.51 4.23
N MET A 94 -3.56 9.47 4.83
CA MET A 94 -2.64 10.62 4.89
C MET A 94 -2.15 11.03 3.51
N SER A 95 -1.73 10.06 2.70
CA SER A 95 -1.32 10.29 1.31
C SER A 95 -2.44 10.91 0.49
N LYS A 96 -3.67 10.36 0.54
CA LYS A 96 -4.83 10.93 -0.18
C LYS A 96 -5.10 12.39 0.22
N LYS A 97 -5.01 12.71 1.52
CA LYS A 97 -5.24 14.09 1.99
C LYS A 97 -4.11 15.03 1.57
N ALA A 98 -2.86 14.57 1.62
CA ALA A 98 -1.70 15.33 1.15
C ALA A 98 -1.80 15.62 -0.35
N ILE A 99 -2.14 14.63 -1.16
CA ILE A 99 -2.35 14.79 -2.61
C ILE A 99 -3.46 15.80 -2.88
N LYS A 100 -4.62 15.69 -2.21
CA LYS A 100 -5.73 16.63 -2.38
C LYS A 100 -5.34 18.08 -2.07
N SER A 101 -4.62 18.30 -0.96
CA SER A 101 -4.12 19.63 -0.59
C SER A 101 -3.08 20.15 -1.58
N GLN A 102 -2.24 19.28 -2.10
CA GLN A 102 -1.23 19.63 -3.09
C GLN A 102 -1.91 20.03 -4.41
N ASP A 103 -2.94 19.30 -4.85
CA ASP A 103 -3.70 19.60 -6.07
C ASP A 103 -4.35 20.98 -6.01
N GLU A 104 -4.96 21.36 -4.88
CA GLU A 104 -5.57 22.69 -4.71
C GLU A 104 -4.53 23.82 -4.81
N SER A 105 -3.36 23.64 -4.18
CA SER A 105 -2.26 24.62 -4.25
C SER A 105 -1.64 24.69 -5.65
N SER A 106 -1.44 23.53 -6.29
CA SER A 106 -0.88 23.43 -7.64
C SER A 106 -1.81 24.04 -8.68
N LYS A 107 -3.14 23.87 -8.56
CA LYS A 107 -4.12 24.51 -9.45
C LYS A 107 -4.03 26.04 -9.38
N LEU A 108 -4.00 26.60 -8.18
CA LEU A 108 -3.88 28.04 -7.99
C LEU A 108 -2.55 28.58 -8.54
N ALA A 109 -1.46 27.85 -8.32
CA ALA A 109 -0.16 28.21 -8.89
C ALA A 109 -0.15 28.14 -10.43
N ALA A 110 -0.76 27.11 -11.01
CA ALA A 110 -0.88 26.96 -12.47
C ALA A 110 -1.70 28.10 -13.09
N GLU A 111 -2.80 28.49 -12.45
CA GLU A 111 -3.64 29.61 -12.88
C GLU A 111 -2.89 30.95 -12.80
N ALA A 112 -2.10 31.16 -11.74
CA ALA A 112 -1.27 32.35 -11.58
C ALA A 112 -0.15 32.42 -12.63
N VAL A 113 0.49 31.30 -12.96
CA VAL A 113 1.54 31.25 -13.98
C VAL A 113 0.96 31.47 -15.38
N SER A 114 -0.20 30.86 -15.68
CA SER A 114 -0.89 31.03 -16.96
C SER A 114 -1.31 32.49 -17.21
N ASN A 115 -1.74 33.20 -16.15
CA ASN A 115 -2.22 34.58 -16.24
C ASN A 115 -1.20 35.64 -15.79
N ILE A 116 0.10 35.32 -15.79
CA ILE A 116 1.14 36.19 -15.23
C ILE A 116 1.16 37.60 -15.84
N ARG A 117 0.85 37.74 -17.14
CA ARG A 117 0.77 39.02 -17.86
C ARG A 117 -0.37 39.90 -17.34
N THR A 118 -1.53 39.30 -17.06
CA THR A 118 -2.68 40.00 -16.46
C THR A 118 -2.35 40.45 -15.04
N ILE A 119 -1.72 39.58 -14.25
CA ILE A 119 -1.35 39.88 -12.86
C ILE A 119 -0.35 41.02 -12.77
N THR A 120 0.64 41.05 -13.67
CA THR A 120 1.62 42.13 -13.77
C THR A 120 1.00 43.42 -14.28
N ALA A 121 0.07 43.37 -15.25
CA ALA A 121 -0.66 44.54 -15.71
C ALA A 121 -1.51 45.21 -14.61
N PHE A 122 -2.06 44.42 -13.69
CA PHE A 122 -2.82 44.92 -12.53
C PHE A 122 -1.95 45.10 -11.26
N SER A 123 -0.62 44.94 -11.34
CA SER A 123 0.31 44.99 -10.20
C SER A 123 -0.16 44.22 -8.96
N SER A 124 -0.83 43.07 -9.16
CA SER A 124 -1.56 42.33 -8.12
C SER A 124 -0.81 41.09 -7.60
N GLN A 125 0.51 41.06 -7.77
CA GLN A 125 1.36 39.92 -7.41
C GLN A 125 1.30 39.59 -5.92
N GLU A 126 1.36 40.59 -5.05
CA GLU A 126 1.28 40.41 -3.60
C GLU A 126 -0.06 39.81 -3.15
N ARG A 127 -1.16 40.19 -3.82
CA ARG A 127 -2.50 39.66 -3.52
C ARG A 127 -2.57 38.16 -3.78
N ILE A 128 -1.99 37.71 -4.89
CA ILE A 128 -1.98 36.28 -5.27
C ILE A 128 -1.04 35.47 -4.38
N LEU A 129 0.14 36.01 -4.04
CA LEU A 129 1.03 35.39 -3.06
C LEU A 129 0.36 35.22 -1.69
N LYS A 130 -0.40 36.23 -1.26
CA LYS A 130 -1.17 36.15 -0.01
C LYS A 130 -2.27 35.09 -0.09
N LEU A 131 -2.98 35.02 -1.21
CA LEU A 131 -4.01 34.00 -1.45
C LEU A 131 -3.41 32.58 -1.40
N LEU A 132 -2.27 32.36 -2.07
CA LEU A 132 -1.55 31.07 -2.05
C LEU A 132 -1.15 30.69 -0.62
N LYS A 133 -0.62 31.64 0.15
CA LYS A 133 -0.24 31.42 1.55
C LYS A 133 -1.44 31.05 2.42
N THR A 134 -2.58 31.72 2.24
CA THR A 134 -3.83 31.40 2.95
C THR A 134 -4.35 30.01 2.61
N VAL A 135 -4.31 29.61 1.33
CA VAL A 135 -4.71 28.27 0.89
C VAL A 135 -3.80 27.18 1.49
N GLN A 136 -2.52 27.47 1.71
CA GLN A 136 -1.57 26.52 2.31
C GLN A 136 -1.63 26.44 3.85
N GLU A 137 -2.04 27.51 4.55
CA GLU A 137 -2.06 27.54 6.02
C GLU A 137 -3.05 26.56 6.65
N GLY A 138 -4.24 26.42 6.05
CA GLY A 138 -5.27 25.47 6.52
C GLY A 138 -4.79 24.01 6.48
N PRO A 139 -4.37 23.49 5.30
CA PRO A 139 -3.83 22.15 5.18
C PRO A 139 -2.57 21.92 6.01
N ARG A 140 -1.72 22.93 6.19
CA ARG A 140 -0.51 22.83 7.03
C ARG A 140 -0.86 22.56 8.49
N LYS A 141 -1.79 23.31 9.08
CA LYS A 141 -2.21 23.10 10.48
C LYS A 141 -2.88 21.73 10.67
N GLU A 142 -3.72 21.35 9.72
CA GLU A 142 -4.39 20.05 9.74
C GLU A 142 -3.41 18.89 9.55
N SER A 143 -2.42 19.04 8.65
CA SER A 143 -1.36 18.06 8.43
C SER A 143 -0.50 17.86 9.68
N ILE A 144 -0.20 18.92 10.44
CA ILE A 144 0.53 18.81 11.71
C ILE A 144 -0.27 17.99 12.74
N ARG A 145 -1.56 18.30 12.91
CA ARG A 145 -2.44 17.57 13.84
C ARG A 145 -2.55 16.09 13.47
N GLN A 146 -2.77 15.82 12.19
CA GLN A 146 -2.87 14.45 11.71
C GLN A 146 -1.53 13.72 11.82
N SER A 147 -0.41 14.39 11.51
CA SER A 147 0.92 13.78 11.62
C SER A 147 1.24 13.34 13.04
N TRP A 148 0.83 14.12 14.05
CA TRP A 148 0.95 13.72 15.45
C TRP A 148 0.11 12.48 15.78
N LEU A 149 -1.16 12.48 15.40
CA LEU A 149 -2.05 11.32 15.61
C LEU A 149 -1.53 10.08 14.89
N ALA A 150 -1.07 10.24 13.64
CA ALA A 150 -0.50 9.14 12.88
C ALA A 150 0.81 8.64 13.49
N GLY A 151 1.67 9.54 13.96
CA GLY A 151 2.90 9.18 14.65
C GLY A 151 2.64 8.30 15.88
N ILE A 152 1.66 8.66 16.71
CA ILE A 152 1.27 7.87 17.87
C ILE A 152 0.77 6.48 17.43
N VAL A 153 -0.17 6.41 16.49
CA VAL A 153 -0.73 5.13 16.01
C VAL A 153 0.33 4.22 15.40
N LEU A 154 1.25 4.79 14.60
CA LEU A 154 2.35 4.04 14.00
C LEU A 154 3.35 3.55 15.05
N ALA A 155 3.69 4.39 16.02
CA ALA A 155 4.58 4.02 17.12
C ALA A 155 3.96 2.90 17.97
N THR A 156 2.69 3.01 18.35
CA THR A 156 1.97 1.97 19.09
C THR A 156 1.91 0.66 18.30
N SER A 157 1.58 0.71 17.02
CA SER A 157 1.53 -0.47 16.15
C SER A 157 2.90 -1.16 16.04
N ARG A 158 3.98 -0.36 15.89
CA ARG A 158 5.34 -0.89 15.80
C ARG A 158 5.82 -1.48 17.13
N SER A 159 5.46 -0.85 18.24
CA SER A 159 5.75 -1.34 19.59
C SER A 159 5.06 -2.69 19.84
N LEU A 160 3.78 -2.83 19.50
CA LEU A 160 3.03 -4.08 19.64
C LEU A 160 3.66 -5.25 18.84
N ILE A 161 4.09 -5.00 17.60
CA ILE A 161 4.79 -6.00 16.80
C ILE A 161 6.09 -6.41 17.49
N SER A 162 6.87 -5.44 18.00
CA SER A 162 8.13 -5.74 18.69
C SER A 162 7.90 -6.51 19.99
N CYS A 163 6.91 -6.13 20.81
CA CYS A 163 6.55 -6.85 22.02
C CYS A 163 6.13 -8.29 21.73
N THR A 164 5.35 -8.50 20.66
CA THR A 164 4.95 -9.84 20.22
C THR A 164 6.16 -10.68 19.82
N SER A 165 7.12 -10.10 19.10
CA SER A 165 8.37 -10.80 18.77
C SER A 165 9.18 -11.16 20.02
N VAL A 166 9.30 -10.25 21.00
CA VAL A 166 9.99 -10.52 22.26
C VAL A 166 9.34 -11.66 23.03
N LEU A 167 8.00 -11.69 23.10
CA LEU A 167 7.26 -12.78 23.74
C LEU A 167 7.50 -14.13 23.05
N ASN A 168 7.53 -14.15 21.72
CA ASN A 168 7.86 -15.36 20.95
C ASN A 168 9.28 -15.85 21.22
N PHE A 169 10.26 -14.95 21.30
CA PHE A 169 11.64 -15.32 21.64
C PHE A 169 11.78 -15.80 23.09
N TRP A 170 11.11 -15.15 24.04
CA TRP A 170 11.15 -15.57 25.44
C TRP A 170 10.54 -16.96 25.63
N TYR A 171 9.36 -17.20 25.04
CA TYR A 171 8.69 -18.50 25.11
C TYR A 171 9.48 -19.59 24.35
N GLY A 172 9.99 -19.27 23.17
CA GLY A 172 10.86 -20.15 22.40
C GLY A 172 12.14 -20.53 23.14
N GLY A 173 12.80 -19.55 23.75
CA GLY A 173 13.98 -19.76 24.58
C GLY A 173 13.71 -20.65 25.79
N LYS A 174 12.58 -20.47 26.47
CA LYS A 174 12.16 -21.36 27.56
C LYS A 174 11.96 -22.80 27.07
N LEU A 175 11.37 -22.99 25.90
CA LEU A 175 11.13 -24.31 25.32
C LEU A 175 12.42 -25.03 24.88
N ILE A 176 13.43 -24.26 24.44
CA ILE A 176 14.79 -24.76 24.17
C ILE A 176 15.47 -25.16 25.49
N SER A 177 15.38 -24.33 26.53
CA SER A 177 15.97 -24.63 27.84
C SER A 177 15.37 -25.88 28.51
N GLU A 178 14.10 -26.18 28.24
CA GLU A 178 13.42 -27.39 28.72
C GLU A 178 13.75 -28.63 27.85
N GLY A 179 14.60 -28.50 26.83
CA GLY A 179 15.03 -29.60 25.95
C GLY A 179 13.94 -30.13 25.01
N LYS A 180 12.81 -29.42 24.88
CA LYS A 180 11.65 -29.85 24.07
C LYS A 180 11.81 -29.55 22.59
N ILE A 181 12.69 -28.61 22.23
CA ILE A 181 12.94 -28.17 20.84
C ILE A 181 14.43 -27.93 20.65
N THR A 182 14.99 -28.34 19.51
CA THR A 182 16.35 -28.00 19.09
C THR A 182 16.43 -26.55 18.61
N SER A 183 17.51 -25.83 18.95
CA SER A 183 17.71 -24.44 18.49
C SER A 183 17.56 -24.27 16.97
N LYS A 184 18.02 -25.24 16.17
CA LYS A 184 17.83 -25.24 14.71
C LYS A 184 16.35 -25.19 14.30
N ALA A 185 15.52 -26.05 14.89
CA ALA A 185 14.08 -26.12 14.64
C ALA A 185 13.36 -24.82 15.04
N PHE A 186 13.81 -24.16 16.11
CA PHE A 186 13.28 -22.85 16.50
C PHE A 186 13.55 -21.78 15.45
N PHE A 187 14.80 -21.65 14.97
CA PHE A 187 15.15 -20.65 13.94
C PHE A 187 14.47 -20.92 12.59
N GLU A 188 14.34 -22.20 12.22
CA GLU A 188 13.64 -22.61 11.00
C GLU A 188 12.15 -22.23 11.08
N MET A 189 11.47 -22.58 12.18
CA MET A 189 10.08 -22.18 12.40
C MET A 189 9.92 -20.66 12.43
N PHE A 190 10.81 -19.95 13.15
CA PHE A 190 10.75 -18.50 13.24
C PHE A 190 10.85 -17.83 11.86
N THR A 191 11.77 -18.29 11.01
CA THR A 191 11.96 -17.75 9.65
C THR A 191 10.74 -18.01 8.77
N ILE A 192 10.16 -19.21 8.83
CA ILE A 192 8.95 -19.58 8.07
C ILE A 192 7.75 -18.73 8.51
N PHE A 193 7.56 -18.53 9.82
CA PHE A 193 6.45 -17.72 10.32
C PHE A 193 6.61 -16.22 9.99
N VAL A 194 7.84 -15.69 10.06
CA VAL A 194 8.11 -14.29 9.70
C VAL A 194 7.87 -14.05 8.21
N THR A 195 8.37 -14.94 7.35
CA THR A 195 8.14 -14.84 5.89
C THR A 195 6.66 -14.99 5.54
N THR A 196 5.96 -15.95 6.17
CA THR A 196 4.52 -16.13 5.96
C THR A 196 3.72 -14.92 6.44
N GLY A 197 4.04 -14.37 7.61
CA GLY A 197 3.40 -13.15 8.12
C GLY A 197 3.61 -11.95 7.20
N PHE A 198 4.81 -11.82 6.61
CA PHE A 198 5.09 -10.78 5.62
C PHE A 198 4.25 -10.96 4.35
N VAL A 199 4.16 -12.18 3.81
CA VAL A 199 3.35 -12.48 2.62
C VAL A 199 1.86 -12.19 2.88
N ILE A 200 1.33 -12.57 4.04
CA ILE A 200 -0.07 -12.26 4.42
C ILE A 200 -0.29 -10.75 4.54
N ALA A 201 0.66 -10.02 5.16
CA ALA A 201 0.56 -8.58 5.30
C ALA A 201 0.59 -7.87 3.94
N ASP A 202 1.41 -8.35 3.00
CA ASP A 202 1.48 -7.82 1.64
C ASP A 202 0.20 -8.13 0.85
N ALA A 203 -0.34 -9.35 1.00
CA ALA A 203 -1.63 -9.75 0.42
C ALA A 203 -2.80 -8.91 0.93
N GLY A 204 -2.86 -8.70 2.24
CA GLY A 204 -3.85 -7.82 2.87
C GLY A 204 -3.71 -6.38 2.39
N ALA A 205 -2.48 -5.91 2.17
CA ALA A 205 -2.24 -4.56 1.66
C ALA A 205 -2.71 -4.39 0.20
N MET A 206 -2.40 -5.35 -0.68
CA MET A 206 -2.76 -5.25 -2.10
C MET A 206 -4.25 -5.44 -2.40
N THR A 207 -4.99 -6.15 -1.53
CA THR A 207 -6.45 -6.30 -1.66
C THR A 207 -7.22 -5.06 -1.21
N THR A 208 -6.61 -4.21 -0.39
CA THR A 208 -7.19 -2.93 0.07
C THR A 208 -6.87 -1.76 -0.90
N GLU A 209 -6.23 -2.06 -2.03
CA GLU A 209 -5.93 -1.16 -3.16
C GLU A 209 -6.94 -1.27 -4.30
#